data_AF-A0A2M7CKT3-F1
#
_entry.id   AF-A0A2M7CKT3-F1
#
_cell.length_a   1.000
_cell.length_b   1.000
_cell.length_c   1.000
_cell.angle_alpha   90.00
_cell.angle_beta   90.00
_cell.angle_gamma   90.00
#
_symmetry.space_group_name_H-M   'P 1'
#
loop_
_entity.id
_entity.type
_entity.pdbx_description
1 polymer ?
#
loop_
_entity_poly.entity_id
_entity_poly.type
_entity_poly.pdbx_seq_one_letter_code
_entity_poly.pdbx_strand_id
1 'polypeptide(L)'
;MNSQDETAFVEFLQPIADWGVPIAAVMSDKQHALLLAVASVFSGVPHGFCQFHYLDNAAEPIAAADEQMKIELRQGVRAEIGGLIRHKQAEKPVIPVVTGLLPSPVPAISTPTAPLAPETLAEQERESIVQDLLARVRYLLTLKGRPPFRMAGIEMFARLHEVVECVRELVDHFPEARLLKLLDGLQTALTANHSAYDKLSQAAQWLADLADTLDPDGKPTRNAGQVRAAWTDCLARIETQGQNSPRLQQFSAKICKVSK
;
A
#
# COMPACT_ATOMS: atom_id res chain seq x y z
N MET A 1 1.91 -36.99 -5.40
CA MET A 1 0.57 -36.89 -4.81
C MET A 1 0.67 -35.83 -3.73
N ASN A 2 -0.01 -34.70 -3.88
CA ASN A 2 0.05 -33.58 -2.94
C ASN A 2 -1.13 -33.73 -1.96
N SER A 3 -1.10 -34.74 -1.08
CA SER A 3 -2.12 -34.85 -0.06
C SER A 3 -1.76 -33.90 1.09
N GLN A 4 -2.65 -32.94 1.36
CA GLN A 4 -2.55 -32.07 2.54
C GLN A 4 -3.19 -32.76 3.75
N ASP A 5 -2.76 -34.00 4.00
CA ASP A 5 -3.23 -34.81 5.14
C ASP A 5 -2.23 -34.76 6.30
N GLU A 6 -2.64 -35.28 7.46
CA GLU A 6 -1.84 -35.27 8.68
C GLU A 6 -0.51 -35.99 8.48
N THR A 7 -0.52 -37.16 7.84
CA THR A 7 0.68 -37.97 7.60
C THR A 7 1.73 -37.20 6.81
N ALA A 8 1.34 -36.54 5.72
CA ALA A 8 2.25 -35.73 4.93
C ALA A 8 2.86 -34.57 5.74
N PHE A 9 2.08 -33.93 6.62
CA PHE A 9 2.61 -32.89 7.50
C PHE A 9 3.52 -33.45 8.60
N VAL A 10 3.22 -34.61 9.16
CA VAL A 10 4.11 -35.28 10.14
C VAL A 10 5.46 -35.59 9.48
N GLU A 11 5.46 -36.20 8.29
CA GLU A 11 6.68 -36.50 7.54
C GLU A 11 7.49 -35.23 7.21
N PHE A 12 6.80 -34.11 6.94
CA PHE A 12 7.45 -32.83 6.70
C PHE A 12 8.06 -32.20 7.97
N LEU A 13 7.40 -32.33 9.12
CA LEU A 13 7.82 -31.70 10.37
C LEU A 13 8.87 -32.53 11.13
N GLN A 14 8.87 -33.86 10.98
CA GLN A 14 9.75 -34.77 11.71
C GLN A 14 11.25 -34.42 11.61
N PRO A 15 11.80 -34.05 10.43
CA PRO A 15 13.22 -33.67 10.32
C PRO A 15 13.61 -32.47 11.18
N ILE A 16 12.65 -31.58 11.51
CA ILE A 16 12.89 -30.42 12.38
C ILE A 16 12.98 -30.87 13.85
N ALA A 17 12.12 -31.81 14.26
CA ALA A 17 12.18 -32.40 15.60
C ALA A 17 13.48 -33.20 15.81
N ASP A 18 13.89 -33.94 14.78
CA ASP A 18 15.10 -34.78 14.81
C ASP A 18 16.41 -33.96 14.86
N TRP A 19 16.35 -32.66 14.57
CA TRP A 19 17.52 -31.78 14.63
C TRP A 19 18.05 -31.61 16.07
N GLY A 20 17.26 -31.94 17.09
CA GLY A 20 17.69 -31.92 18.50
C GLY A 20 17.88 -30.51 19.08
N VAL A 21 17.38 -29.48 18.39
CA VAL A 21 17.40 -28.09 18.86
C VAL A 21 16.13 -27.82 19.69
N PRO A 22 16.21 -27.17 20.86
CA PRO A 22 15.03 -26.81 21.64
C PRO A 22 14.11 -25.84 20.87
N ILE A 23 12.87 -26.25 20.66
CA ILE A 23 11.84 -25.42 20.02
C ILE A 23 11.04 -24.70 21.10
N ALA A 24 11.10 -23.37 21.11
CA ALA A 24 10.42 -22.55 22.11
C ALA A 24 8.90 -22.45 21.88
N ALA A 25 8.47 -22.39 20.62
CA ALA A 25 7.07 -22.35 20.22
C ALA A 25 6.92 -22.74 18.74
N VAL A 26 5.72 -23.19 18.37
CA VAL A 26 5.31 -23.40 16.98
C VAL A 26 4.21 -22.42 16.61
N MET A 27 4.33 -21.80 15.44
CA MET A 27 3.28 -20.96 14.86
C MET A 27 2.83 -21.53 13.52
N SER A 28 1.52 -21.70 13.35
CA SER A 28 0.97 -22.25 12.10
C SER A 28 -0.30 -21.53 11.66
N ASP A 29 -0.70 -21.75 10.41
CA ASP A 29 -2.07 -21.45 9.99
C ASP A 29 -3.08 -22.40 10.69
N LYS A 30 -4.37 -22.04 10.65
CA LYS A 30 -5.49 -22.81 11.22
C LYS A 30 -5.95 -23.92 10.26
N GLN A 31 -5.00 -24.69 9.72
CA GLN A 31 -5.28 -25.87 8.90
C GLN A 31 -5.36 -27.12 9.79
N HIS A 32 -6.51 -27.81 9.76
CA HIS A 32 -6.78 -28.92 10.69
C HIS A 32 -5.70 -30.01 10.70
N ALA A 33 -5.31 -30.51 9.52
CA ALA A 33 -4.28 -31.54 9.39
C ALA A 33 -2.90 -31.08 9.92
N LEU A 34 -2.55 -29.81 9.72
CA LEU A 34 -1.30 -29.23 10.23
C LEU A 34 -1.32 -29.13 11.75
N LEU A 35 -2.47 -28.81 12.35
CA LEU A 35 -2.61 -28.75 13.82
C LEU A 35 -2.43 -30.13 14.46
N LEU A 36 -2.99 -31.18 13.85
CA LEU A 36 -2.79 -32.56 14.30
C LEU A 36 -1.33 -32.98 14.20
N ALA A 37 -0.68 -32.69 13.06
CA ALA A 37 0.72 -32.99 12.86
C ALA A 37 1.64 -32.24 13.84
N VAL A 38 1.39 -30.95 14.10
CA VAL A 38 2.14 -30.17 15.10
C VAL A 38 1.96 -30.76 16.50
N ALA A 39 0.74 -31.12 16.89
CA ALA A 39 0.48 -31.74 18.19
C ALA A 39 1.15 -33.11 18.35
N SER A 40 1.27 -33.86 17.25
CA SER A 40 1.95 -35.15 17.18
C SER A 40 3.48 -35.01 17.30
N VAL A 41 4.08 -34.16 16.47
CA VAL A 41 5.55 -34.03 16.36
C VAL A 41 6.15 -33.18 17.49
N PHE A 42 5.47 -32.11 17.91
CA PHE A 42 5.97 -31.15 18.90
C PHE A 42 5.15 -31.19 20.19
N SER A 43 4.88 -32.39 20.70
CA SER A 43 4.11 -32.59 21.93
C SER A 43 4.72 -31.81 23.10
N GLY A 44 3.90 -30.98 23.77
CA GLY A 44 4.33 -30.15 24.90
C GLY A 44 4.98 -28.81 24.52
N VAL A 45 5.22 -28.53 23.23
CA VAL A 45 5.69 -27.23 22.77
C VAL A 45 4.51 -26.25 22.67
N PRO A 46 4.61 -25.03 23.21
CA PRO A 46 3.58 -24.00 23.05
C PRO A 46 3.25 -23.76 21.56
N HIS A 47 1.96 -23.77 21.23
CA HIS A 47 1.49 -23.53 19.87
C HIS A 47 0.64 -22.26 19.81
N GLY A 48 0.82 -21.48 18.74
CA GLY A 48 0.02 -20.31 18.43
C GLY A 48 -0.38 -20.26 16.95
N PHE A 49 -1.41 -19.48 16.65
CA PHE A 49 -1.78 -19.21 15.26
C PHE A 49 -0.95 -18.07 14.68
N CYS A 50 -0.63 -18.18 13.40
CA CYS A 50 0.07 -17.14 12.66
C CYS A 50 -0.82 -15.90 12.52
N GLN A 51 -0.41 -14.81 13.20
CA GLN A 51 -1.12 -13.54 13.19
C GLN A 51 -1.26 -12.96 11.77
N PHE A 52 -0.25 -13.15 10.92
CA PHE A 52 -0.26 -12.67 9.55
C PHE A 52 -1.36 -13.35 8.72
N HIS A 53 -1.48 -14.69 8.76
CA HIS A 53 -2.54 -15.41 8.05
C HIS A 53 -3.94 -15.01 8.53
N TYR A 54 -4.09 -14.80 9.84
CA TYR A 54 -5.34 -14.29 10.40
C TYR A 54 -5.67 -12.89 9.87
N LEU A 55 -4.73 -11.94 9.92
CA LEU A 55 -4.96 -10.56 9.49
C LEU A 55 -5.17 -10.46 7.98
N ASP A 56 -4.46 -11.27 7.19
CA ASP A 56 -4.64 -11.34 5.73
C ASP A 56 -6.05 -11.84 5.37
N ASN A 57 -6.52 -12.89 6.06
CA ASN A 57 -7.90 -13.37 5.91
C ASN A 57 -8.93 -12.32 6.37
N ALA A 58 -8.68 -11.64 7.48
CA ALA A 58 -9.55 -10.57 7.98
C ALA A 58 -9.63 -9.37 7.02
N ALA A 59 -8.52 -9.06 6.36
CA ALA A 59 -8.37 -7.92 5.45
C ALA A 59 -8.96 -8.16 4.05
N GLU A 60 -9.21 -9.41 3.64
CA GLU A 60 -9.66 -9.78 2.30
C GLU A 60 -10.74 -8.85 1.69
N PRO A 61 -11.90 -8.60 2.34
CA PRO A 61 -12.92 -7.72 1.76
C PRO A 61 -12.49 -6.25 1.73
N ILE A 62 -11.63 -5.81 2.67
CA ILE A 62 -11.09 -4.45 2.73
C ILE A 62 -10.10 -4.25 1.57
N ALA A 63 -9.22 -5.23 1.35
CA ALA A 63 -8.23 -5.21 0.27
C ALA A 63 -8.90 -5.21 -1.12
N ALA A 64 -9.95 -6.03 -1.32
CA ALA A 64 -10.71 -6.02 -2.56
C ALA A 64 -11.39 -4.66 -2.81
N ALA A 65 -11.96 -4.07 -1.75
CA ALA A 65 -12.59 -2.77 -1.80
C ALA A 65 -11.60 -1.61 -2.03
N ASP A 66 -10.39 -1.70 -1.46
CA ASP A 66 -9.28 -0.77 -1.69
C ASP A 66 -8.79 -0.82 -3.14
N GLU A 67 -8.60 -2.03 -3.69
CA GLU A 67 -8.20 -2.22 -5.08
C GLU A 67 -9.23 -1.60 -6.04
N GLN A 68 -10.52 -1.78 -5.77
CA GLN A 68 -11.59 -1.18 -6.56
C GLN A 68 -11.55 0.35 -6.51
N MET A 69 -11.45 0.95 -5.32
CA MET A 69 -11.31 2.41 -5.17
C MET A 69 -10.06 2.92 -5.88
N LYS A 70 -8.94 2.18 -5.81
CA LYS A 70 -7.70 2.54 -6.50
C LYS A 70 -7.90 2.59 -8.02
N ILE A 71 -8.65 1.64 -8.58
CA ILE A 71 -8.98 1.60 -10.01
C ILE A 71 -9.83 2.83 -10.38
N GLU A 72 -10.89 3.10 -9.61
CA GLU A 72 -11.80 4.24 -9.81
C GLU A 72 -11.06 5.58 -9.73
N LEU A 73 -10.26 5.78 -8.68
CA LEU A 73 -9.44 6.97 -8.49
C LEU A 73 -8.45 7.15 -9.66
N ARG A 74 -7.77 6.08 -10.08
CA ARG A 74 -6.85 6.14 -11.23
C ARG A 74 -7.57 6.52 -12.52
N GLN A 75 -8.78 6.01 -12.74
CA GLN A 75 -9.60 6.36 -13.90
C GLN A 75 -10.02 7.83 -13.84
N GLY A 76 -10.52 8.30 -12.69
CA GLY A 76 -10.89 9.70 -12.47
C GLY A 76 -9.74 10.66 -12.74
N VAL A 77 -8.57 10.41 -12.12
CA VAL A 77 -7.37 11.24 -12.35
C VAL A 77 -6.98 11.26 -13.84
N ARG A 78 -7.04 10.12 -14.54
CA ARG A 78 -6.72 10.07 -15.98
C ARG A 78 -7.76 10.77 -16.84
N ALA A 79 -9.02 10.81 -16.43
CA ALA A 79 -10.07 11.55 -17.15
C ALA A 79 -9.83 13.06 -17.05
N GLU A 80 -9.59 13.56 -15.83
CA GLU A 80 -9.45 14.99 -15.57
C GLU A 80 -8.13 15.57 -16.10
N ILE A 81 -7.01 14.91 -15.77
CA ILE A 81 -5.66 15.46 -16.02
C ILE A 81 -4.81 14.57 -16.92
N GLY A 82 -5.41 13.57 -17.59
CA GLY A 82 -4.70 12.64 -18.48
C GLY A 82 -3.87 13.34 -19.55
N GLY A 83 -4.37 14.46 -20.09
CA GLY A 83 -3.62 15.27 -21.07
C GLY A 83 -2.36 15.94 -20.51
N LEU A 84 -2.33 16.25 -19.21
CA LEU A 84 -1.17 16.84 -18.54
C LEU A 84 -0.13 15.78 -18.16
N ILE A 85 -0.58 14.62 -17.66
CA ILE A 85 0.31 13.56 -17.17
C ILE A 85 0.78 12.61 -18.28
N ARG A 86 0.21 12.66 -19.49
CA ARG A 86 0.73 11.92 -20.64
C ARG A 86 2.01 12.59 -21.13
N HIS A 87 3.12 11.89 -20.99
CA HIS A 87 4.35 12.27 -21.67
C HIS A 87 4.10 12.20 -23.18
N LYS A 88 4.07 13.34 -23.88
CA LYS A 88 4.49 13.34 -25.28
C LYS A 88 6.01 13.19 -25.25
N GLN A 89 6.52 11.99 -25.49
CA GLN A 89 7.88 11.94 -26.04
C GLN A 89 7.79 12.69 -27.37
N ALA A 90 8.53 13.78 -27.51
CA ALA A 90 8.88 14.24 -28.84
C ALA A 90 9.57 13.05 -29.52
N GLU A 91 9.05 12.61 -30.67
CA GLU A 91 9.73 11.64 -31.49
C GLU A 91 11.14 12.15 -31.71
N LYS A 92 12.14 11.53 -31.06
CA LYS A 92 13.51 11.71 -31.49
C LYS A 92 13.55 11.12 -32.90
N PRO A 93 13.94 11.86 -33.94
CA PRO A 93 14.15 11.25 -35.25
C PRO A 93 15.19 10.15 -35.04
N VAL A 94 14.75 8.90 -35.13
CA VAL A 94 15.62 7.74 -35.11
C VAL A 94 16.35 7.77 -36.44
N ILE A 95 17.52 8.39 -36.46
CA ILE A 95 18.46 8.23 -37.57
C ILE A 95 19.09 6.86 -37.37
N PRO A 96 18.84 5.86 -38.23
CA PRO A 96 19.47 4.56 -38.09
C PRO A 96 20.92 4.69 -38.55
N VAL A 97 21.85 4.82 -37.61
CA VAL A 97 23.28 4.79 -37.94
C VAL A 97 23.72 3.32 -38.00
N VAL A 98 23.94 2.86 -39.22
CA VAL A 98 24.60 1.59 -39.54
C VAL A 98 26.00 1.59 -38.93
N THR A 99 26.33 0.55 -38.17
CA THR A 99 27.64 0.37 -37.54
C THR A 99 28.68 0.01 -38.62
N GLY A 100 29.43 1.01 -39.07
CA GLY A 100 30.57 0.86 -39.97
C GLY A 100 31.55 2.01 -39.75
N LEU A 101 32.76 1.67 -39.32
CA LEU A 101 33.88 2.55 -38.97
C LEU A 101 33.95 3.87 -39.77
N LEU A 102 33.72 5.01 -39.11
CA LEU A 102 34.29 6.32 -39.45
C LEU A 102 34.52 7.12 -38.14
N PRO A 103 35.57 7.96 -38.06
CA PRO A 103 36.01 8.57 -36.82
C PRO A 103 35.01 9.61 -36.30
N SER A 104 34.79 9.62 -34.98
CA SER A 104 33.97 10.62 -34.29
C SER A 104 34.48 12.04 -34.57
N PRO A 105 33.60 13.00 -34.90
CA PRO A 105 33.97 14.41 -34.82
C PRO A 105 34.25 14.77 -33.36
N VAL A 106 35.38 15.44 -33.15
CA VAL A 106 35.77 16.03 -31.86
C VAL A 106 34.65 16.97 -31.42
N PRO A 107 34.13 16.88 -30.18
CA PRO A 107 33.15 17.84 -29.71
C PRO A 107 33.80 19.22 -29.71
N ALA A 108 33.16 20.17 -30.41
CA ALA A 108 33.51 21.57 -30.26
C ALA A 108 33.42 21.91 -28.77
N ILE A 109 34.50 22.50 -28.24
CA ILE A 109 34.54 23.02 -26.89
C ILE A 109 33.37 24.00 -26.76
N SER A 110 32.37 23.63 -25.97
CA SER A 110 31.32 24.55 -25.56
C SER A 110 32.00 25.72 -24.86
N THR A 111 31.90 26.90 -25.46
CA THR A 111 32.20 28.16 -24.78
C THR A 111 31.44 28.21 -23.46
N PRO A 112 31.99 28.81 -22.40
CA PRO A 112 31.26 28.98 -21.14
C PRO A 112 29.97 29.75 -21.43
N THR A 113 28.82 29.11 -21.23
CA THR A 113 27.52 29.76 -21.31
C THR A 113 27.53 30.95 -20.36
N ALA A 114 27.23 32.15 -20.88
CA ALA A 114 27.07 33.33 -20.05
C ALA A 114 26.01 33.07 -18.96
N PRO A 115 26.12 33.70 -17.77
CA PRO A 115 25.12 33.55 -16.73
C PRO A 115 23.72 33.88 -17.30
N LEU A 116 22.80 32.92 -17.21
CA LEU A 116 21.40 33.11 -17.60
C LEU A 116 20.81 34.26 -16.77
N ALA A 117 19.98 35.09 -17.41
CA ALA A 117 19.34 36.20 -16.73
C ALA A 117 18.45 35.67 -15.57
N PRO A 118 18.30 36.41 -14.45
CA PRO A 118 17.54 35.96 -13.29
C PRO A 118 16.10 35.54 -13.62
N GLU A 119 15.45 36.22 -14.56
CA GLU A 119 14.08 35.91 -15.02
C GLU A 119 14.02 34.54 -15.72
N THR A 120 15.02 34.21 -16.53
CA THR A 120 15.11 32.91 -17.21
C THR A 120 15.40 31.75 -16.25
N LEU A 121 16.11 32.02 -15.14
CA LEU A 121 16.35 31.02 -14.09
C LEU A 121 15.05 30.71 -13.33
N ALA A 122 14.29 31.73 -12.95
CA ALA A 122 13.01 31.56 -12.25
C ALA A 122 11.97 30.81 -13.11
N GLU A 123 11.93 31.06 -14.42
CA GLU A 123 11.07 30.32 -15.35
C GLU A 123 11.49 28.85 -15.48
N GLN A 124 12.80 28.56 -15.53
CA GLN A 124 13.32 27.19 -15.56
C GLN A 124 13.00 26.43 -14.27
N GLU A 125 13.13 27.08 -13.11
CA GLU A 125 12.76 26.51 -11.81
C GLU A 125 11.26 26.18 -11.76
N ARG A 126 10.39 27.11 -12.19
CA ARG A 126 8.94 26.89 -12.26
C ARG A 126 8.60 25.71 -13.17
N GLU A 127 9.22 25.62 -14.34
CA GLU A 127 9.02 24.49 -15.25
C GLU A 127 9.44 23.17 -14.59
N SER A 128 10.59 23.14 -13.91
CA SER A 128 11.06 21.95 -13.19
C SER A 128 10.06 21.50 -12.12
N ILE A 129 9.53 22.44 -11.32
CA ILE A 129 8.53 22.16 -10.29
C ILE A 129 7.28 21.51 -10.91
N VAL A 130 6.77 22.06 -12.02
CA VAL A 130 5.61 21.48 -12.70
C VAL A 130 5.92 20.06 -13.20
N GLN A 131 7.07 19.84 -13.82
CA GLN A 131 7.46 18.51 -14.31
C GLN A 131 7.59 17.49 -13.17
N ASP A 132 8.16 17.90 -12.04
CA ASP A 132 8.32 17.05 -10.85
C ASP A 132 6.96 16.70 -10.23
N LEU A 133 6.01 17.64 -10.16
CA LEU A 133 4.65 17.38 -9.70
C LEU A 133 3.92 16.40 -10.62
N LEU A 134 4.02 16.58 -11.94
CA LEU A 134 3.43 15.66 -12.92
C LEU A 134 4.08 14.27 -12.87
N ALA A 135 5.40 14.20 -12.63
CA ALA A 135 6.11 12.95 -12.40
C ALA A 135 5.65 12.26 -11.10
N ARG A 136 5.48 13.01 -10.01
CA ARG A 136 4.96 12.50 -8.74
C ARG A 136 3.57 11.92 -8.89
N VAL A 137 2.65 12.63 -9.54
CA VAL A 137 1.30 12.13 -9.80
C VAL A 137 1.34 10.84 -10.62
N ARG A 138 2.14 10.78 -11.70
CA ARG A 138 2.33 9.55 -12.48
C ARG A 138 2.79 8.39 -11.61
N TYR A 139 3.78 8.61 -10.76
CA TYR A 139 4.29 7.59 -9.84
C TYR A 139 3.21 7.11 -8.88
N LEU A 140 2.45 8.01 -8.26
CA LEU A 140 1.38 7.65 -7.33
C LEU A 140 0.31 6.77 -7.99
N LEU A 141 0.02 6.97 -9.27
CA LEU A 141 -0.90 6.11 -10.01
C LEU A 141 -0.38 4.68 -10.24
N THR A 142 0.89 4.38 -9.94
CA THR A 142 1.51 3.05 -10.10
C THR A 142 1.57 2.22 -8.81
N LEU A 143 1.13 2.77 -7.66
CA LEU A 143 1.21 2.09 -6.37
C LEU A 143 0.55 0.70 -6.39
N LYS A 144 1.18 -0.23 -5.67
CA LYS A 144 0.77 -1.64 -5.55
C LYS A 144 0.50 -1.98 -4.09
N GLY A 145 -0.67 -2.55 -3.83
CA GLY A 145 -1.06 -3.00 -2.50
C GLY A 145 -0.31 -4.27 -2.10
N ARG A 146 -0.11 -4.43 -0.80
CA ARG A 146 0.32 -5.66 -0.13
C ARG A 146 -0.46 -5.77 1.18
N PRO A 147 -1.67 -6.36 1.14
CA PRO A 147 -2.46 -6.64 2.33
C PRO A 147 -1.65 -7.43 3.38
N PRO A 148 -2.04 -7.36 4.67
CA PRO A 148 -3.18 -6.63 5.22
C PRO A 148 -2.88 -5.15 5.56
N PHE A 149 -1.63 -4.69 5.48
CA PHE A 149 -1.25 -3.35 5.98
C PHE A 149 -0.86 -2.32 4.92
N ARG A 150 -0.61 -2.74 3.68
CA ARG A 150 -0.34 -1.81 2.57
C ARG A 150 -1.50 -1.79 1.60
N MET A 151 -2.40 -0.83 1.80
CA MET A 151 -3.57 -0.58 0.96
C MET A 151 -3.25 0.55 -0.01
N ALA A 152 -3.08 0.21 -1.29
CA ALA A 152 -2.57 1.16 -2.28
C ALA A 152 -3.62 2.18 -2.73
N GLY A 153 -4.91 1.88 -2.63
CA GLY A 153 -5.97 2.86 -2.87
C GLY A 153 -5.95 3.97 -1.82
N ILE A 154 -5.95 3.59 -0.54
CA ILE A 154 -5.84 4.51 0.61
C ILE A 154 -4.56 5.36 0.47
N GLU A 155 -3.41 4.72 0.24
CA GLU A 155 -2.14 5.44 0.09
C GLU A 155 -2.16 6.39 -1.11
N MET A 156 -2.67 5.94 -2.27
CA MET A 156 -2.79 6.78 -3.46
C MET A 156 -3.68 8.00 -3.19
N PHE A 157 -4.82 7.83 -2.53
CA PHE A 157 -5.71 8.92 -2.17
C PHE A 157 -5.01 9.94 -1.26
N ALA A 158 -4.44 9.48 -0.14
CA ALA A 158 -3.77 10.35 0.82
C ALA A 158 -2.60 11.13 0.19
N ARG A 159 -1.79 10.45 -0.64
CA ARG A 159 -0.64 11.09 -1.30
C ARG A 159 -1.04 12.03 -2.42
N LEU A 160 -2.14 11.78 -3.13
CA LEU A 160 -2.69 12.74 -4.10
C LEU A 160 -3.30 13.96 -3.41
N HIS A 161 -3.91 13.78 -2.24
CA HIS A 161 -4.36 14.89 -1.41
C HIS A 161 -3.19 15.77 -0.96
N GLU A 162 -2.05 15.18 -0.54
CA GLU A 162 -0.82 15.95 -0.25
C GLU A 162 -0.34 16.77 -1.47
N VAL A 163 -0.46 16.21 -2.69
CA VAL A 163 -0.14 16.96 -3.92
C VAL A 163 -1.11 18.13 -4.11
N VAL A 164 -2.41 17.94 -3.86
CA VAL A 164 -3.40 19.03 -3.93
C VAL A 164 -3.07 20.17 -2.99
N GLU A 165 -2.72 19.86 -1.73
CA GLU A 165 -2.34 20.88 -0.75
C GLU A 165 -1.09 21.63 -1.19
N CYS A 166 -0.06 20.91 -1.64
CA CYS A 166 1.17 21.51 -2.17
C CYS A 166 0.91 22.40 -3.40
N VAL A 167 0.10 21.93 -4.36
CA VAL A 167 -0.24 22.70 -5.56
C VAL A 167 -1.03 23.95 -5.22
N ARG A 168 -1.92 23.88 -4.23
CA ARG A 168 -2.68 25.05 -3.75
C ARG A 168 -1.74 26.14 -3.25
N GLU A 169 -0.78 25.78 -2.40
CA GLU A 169 0.24 26.73 -1.92
C GLU A 169 1.06 27.32 -3.07
N LEU A 170 1.44 26.52 -4.06
CA LEU A 170 2.21 27.01 -5.21
C LEU A 170 1.41 27.97 -6.09
N VAL A 171 0.12 27.71 -6.32
CA VAL A 171 -0.77 28.58 -7.10
C VAL A 171 -0.90 29.96 -6.47
N ASP A 172 -0.91 30.05 -5.14
CA ASP A 172 -0.96 31.33 -4.42
C ASP A 172 0.30 32.20 -4.68
N HIS A 173 1.43 31.57 -5.00
CA HIS A 173 2.70 32.26 -5.28
C HIS A 173 2.91 32.52 -6.79
N PHE A 174 2.58 31.56 -7.66
CA PHE A 174 2.66 31.72 -9.10
C PHE A 174 1.49 31.01 -9.80
N PRO A 175 0.43 31.74 -10.17
CA PRO A 175 -0.74 31.15 -10.81
C PRO A 175 -0.40 30.74 -12.24
N GLU A 176 -0.19 29.45 -12.45
CA GLU A 176 0.08 28.87 -13.76
C GLU A 176 -1.06 27.95 -14.21
N ALA A 177 -1.44 28.02 -15.49
CA ALA A 177 -2.58 27.27 -16.03
C ALA A 177 -2.48 25.74 -15.82
N ARG A 178 -1.27 25.16 -15.89
CA ARG A 178 -1.08 23.72 -15.64
C ARG A 178 -1.32 23.35 -14.19
N LEU A 179 -0.88 24.18 -13.24
CA LEU A 179 -1.10 23.96 -11.81
C LEU A 179 -2.57 24.10 -11.43
N LEU A 180 -3.27 25.11 -11.98
CA LEU A 180 -4.71 25.27 -11.78
C LEU A 180 -5.50 24.08 -12.29
N LYS A 181 -5.18 23.59 -13.50
CA LYS A 181 -5.81 22.40 -14.07
C LYS A 181 -5.47 21.13 -13.29
N LEU A 182 -4.23 21.01 -12.79
CA LEU A 182 -3.82 19.89 -11.94
C LEU A 182 -4.62 19.89 -10.63
N LEU A 183 -4.75 21.05 -10.00
CA LEU A 183 -5.50 21.23 -8.76
C LEU A 183 -6.97 20.83 -8.92
N ASP A 184 -7.66 21.42 -9.89
CA ASP A 184 -9.09 21.18 -10.14
C ASP A 184 -9.38 19.70 -10.47
N GLY A 185 -8.56 19.11 -11.34
CA GLY A 185 -8.75 17.72 -11.73
C GLY A 185 -8.44 16.71 -10.63
N LEU A 186 -7.42 16.95 -9.80
CA LEU A 186 -7.16 16.12 -8.63
C LEU A 186 -8.25 16.28 -7.57
N GLN A 187 -8.71 17.50 -7.30
CA GLN A 187 -9.80 17.76 -6.36
C GLN A 187 -11.10 17.06 -6.78
N THR A 188 -11.43 17.11 -8.07
CA THR A 188 -12.61 16.42 -8.63
C THR A 188 -12.51 14.91 -8.43
N ALA A 189 -11.37 14.31 -8.78
CA ALA A 189 -11.16 12.86 -8.64
C ALA A 189 -11.16 12.40 -7.17
N LEU A 190 -10.55 13.17 -6.26
CA LEU A 190 -10.53 12.88 -4.83
C LEU A 190 -11.93 13.03 -4.21
N THR A 191 -12.66 14.10 -4.54
CA THR A 191 -14.02 14.33 -4.02
C THR A 191 -14.94 13.16 -4.35
N ALA A 192 -14.87 12.63 -5.58
CA ALA A 192 -15.66 11.46 -5.98
C ALA A 192 -15.36 10.19 -5.16
N ASN A 193 -14.16 10.07 -4.58
CA ASN A 193 -13.69 8.88 -3.87
C ASN A 193 -13.64 9.06 -2.33
N HIS A 194 -13.84 10.27 -1.82
CA HIS A 194 -13.67 10.60 -0.39
C HIS A 194 -14.46 9.68 0.54
N SER A 195 -15.74 9.43 0.22
CA SER A 195 -16.59 8.58 1.07
C SER A 195 -16.14 7.12 1.10
N ALA A 196 -15.50 6.62 0.04
CA ALA A 196 -14.91 5.28 0.02
C ALA A 196 -13.62 5.26 0.83
N TYR A 197 -12.78 6.29 0.66
CA TYR A 197 -11.53 6.48 1.39
C TYR A 197 -11.75 6.50 2.91
N ASP A 198 -12.74 7.24 3.42
CA ASP A 198 -13.01 7.33 4.86
C ASP A 198 -13.30 5.96 5.47
N LYS A 199 -14.18 5.19 4.81
CA LYS A 199 -14.58 3.85 5.28
C LYS A 199 -13.44 2.85 5.21
N LEU A 200 -12.64 2.92 4.14
CA LEU A 200 -11.48 2.06 3.96
C LEU A 200 -10.36 2.39 4.96
N SER A 201 -10.10 3.67 5.21
CA SER A 201 -9.13 4.14 6.21
C SER A 201 -9.54 3.70 7.61
N GLN A 202 -10.81 3.82 7.96
CA GLN A 202 -11.34 3.30 9.22
C GLN A 202 -11.15 1.78 9.35
N ALA A 203 -11.47 1.02 8.30
CA ALA A 203 -11.31 -0.43 8.32
C ALA A 203 -9.83 -0.87 8.35
N ALA A 204 -8.94 -0.14 7.68
CA ALA A 204 -7.49 -0.36 7.77
C ALA A 204 -6.96 -0.07 9.19
N GLN A 205 -7.50 0.97 9.85
CA GLN A 205 -7.17 1.24 11.25
C GLN A 205 -7.62 0.10 12.18
N TRP A 206 -8.77 -0.53 11.93
CA TRP A 206 -9.17 -1.72 12.70
C TRP A 206 -8.16 -2.87 12.61
N LEU A 207 -7.61 -3.12 11.42
CA LEU A 207 -6.56 -4.14 11.23
C LEU A 207 -5.29 -3.76 12.00
N ALA A 208 -4.92 -2.48 11.99
CA ALA A 208 -3.78 -1.97 12.76
C ALA A 208 -4.01 -2.10 14.26
N ASP A 209 -5.20 -1.77 14.78
CA ASP A 209 -5.56 -1.90 16.19
C ASP A 209 -5.53 -3.36 16.68
N LEU A 210 -5.99 -4.29 15.84
CA LEU A 210 -5.94 -5.73 16.13
C LEU A 210 -4.50 -6.23 16.17
N ALA A 211 -3.68 -5.84 15.19
CA ALA A 211 -2.27 -6.17 15.15
C ALA A 211 -1.53 -5.61 16.36
N ASP A 212 -1.78 -4.34 16.68
CA ASP A 212 -1.25 -3.66 17.85
C ASP A 212 -1.61 -4.44 19.13
N THR A 213 -2.86 -4.85 19.30
CA THR A 213 -3.29 -5.63 20.48
C THR A 213 -2.43 -6.88 20.70
N LEU A 214 -2.00 -7.53 19.61
CA LEU A 214 -1.20 -8.76 19.63
C LEU A 214 0.31 -8.52 19.70
N ASP A 215 0.77 -7.31 19.36
CA ASP A 215 2.19 -6.93 19.38
C ASP A 215 2.66 -6.66 20.82
N PRO A 216 3.65 -7.40 21.35
CA PRO A 216 4.24 -7.10 22.66
C PRO A 216 5.22 -5.92 22.63
N ASP A 217 5.73 -5.52 21.46
CA ASP A 217 6.78 -4.51 21.38
C ASP A 217 6.31 -3.15 21.92
N GLY A 218 7.21 -2.49 22.65
CA GLY A 218 6.92 -1.20 23.32
C GLY A 218 5.84 -1.24 24.41
N LYS A 219 5.33 -2.41 24.83
CA LYS A 219 4.24 -2.52 25.82
C LYS A 219 4.69 -3.18 27.13
N PRO A 220 4.02 -2.84 28.25
CA PRO A 220 4.21 -3.56 29.50
C PRO A 220 3.95 -5.06 29.32
N THR A 221 4.62 -5.88 30.13
CA THR A 221 4.36 -7.32 30.17
C THR A 221 2.89 -7.60 30.48
N ARG A 222 2.23 -8.35 29.60
CA ARG A 222 0.81 -8.71 29.71
C ARG A 222 0.68 -10.22 29.85
N ASN A 223 -0.24 -10.66 30.70
CA ASN A 223 -0.66 -12.06 30.73
C ASN A 223 -1.74 -12.33 29.67
N ALA A 224 -2.02 -13.62 29.41
CA ALA A 224 -2.98 -14.04 28.40
C ALA A 224 -4.40 -13.48 28.64
N GLY A 225 -4.81 -13.30 29.90
CA GLY A 225 -6.11 -12.72 30.25
C GLY A 225 -6.21 -11.24 29.86
N GLN A 226 -5.15 -10.46 30.09
CA GLN A 226 -5.09 -9.05 29.69
C GLN A 226 -5.11 -8.88 28.17
N VAL A 227 -4.37 -9.72 27.42
CA VAL A 227 -4.38 -9.70 25.96
C VAL A 227 -5.77 -10.07 25.43
N ARG A 228 -6.42 -11.09 26.02
CA ARG A 228 -7.78 -11.50 25.65
C ARG A 228 -8.83 -10.41 25.92
N ALA A 229 -8.72 -9.70 27.04
CA ALA A 229 -9.60 -8.58 27.35
C ALA A 229 -9.45 -7.45 26.32
N ALA A 230 -8.22 -6.99 26.07
CA ALA A 230 -7.93 -5.96 25.06
C ALA A 230 -8.41 -6.36 23.66
N TRP A 231 -8.23 -7.64 23.28
CA TRP A 231 -8.73 -8.19 22.03
C TRP A 231 -10.25 -8.12 21.93
N THR A 232 -10.95 -8.51 23.01
CA THR A 232 -12.41 -8.49 23.07
C THR A 232 -12.95 -7.07 22.99
N ASP A 233 -12.33 -6.13 23.70
CA ASP A 233 -12.67 -4.71 23.67
C ASP A 233 -12.46 -4.12 22.26
N CYS A 234 -11.36 -4.50 21.59
CA CYS A 234 -11.09 -4.10 20.22
C CYS A 234 -12.18 -4.62 19.25
N LEU A 235 -12.55 -5.90 19.34
CA LEU A 235 -13.61 -6.48 18.52
C LEU A 235 -14.98 -5.82 18.77
N ALA A 236 -15.33 -5.55 20.02
CA ALA A 236 -16.58 -4.86 20.38
C ALA A 236 -16.63 -3.43 19.80
N ARG A 237 -15.50 -2.72 19.80
CA ARG A 237 -15.36 -1.41 19.16
C ARG A 237 -15.55 -1.51 17.64
N ILE A 238 -14.92 -2.49 17.00
CA ILE A 238 -15.04 -2.73 15.55
C ILE A 238 -16.50 -3.05 15.18
N GLU A 239 -17.17 -3.91 15.95
CA GLU A 239 -18.57 -4.27 15.71
C GLU A 239 -19.49 -3.05 15.83
N THR A 240 -19.30 -2.23 16.86
CA THR A 240 -20.08 -1.00 17.07
C THR A 240 -19.85 0.00 15.95
N GLN A 241 -18.59 0.29 15.61
CA GLN A 241 -18.27 1.22 14.52
C GLN A 241 -18.71 0.70 13.14
N GLY A 242 -18.78 -0.62 12.97
CA GLY A 242 -19.32 -1.27 11.78
C GLY A 242 -20.77 -0.89 11.47
N GLN A 243 -21.57 -0.55 12.48
CA GLN A 243 -22.99 -0.21 12.31
C GLN A 243 -23.21 1.15 11.62
N ASN A 244 -22.16 1.97 11.50
CA ASN A 244 -22.26 3.31 10.91
C ASN A 244 -22.57 3.30 9.40
N SER A 245 -22.31 2.20 8.69
CA SER A 245 -22.73 2.04 7.29
C SER A 245 -22.75 0.59 6.83
N PRO A 246 -23.53 0.22 5.80
CA PRO A 246 -23.57 -1.15 5.28
C PRO A 246 -22.20 -1.70 4.85
N ARG A 247 -21.33 -0.85 4.28
CA ARG A 247 -19.98 -1.26 3.84
C ARG A 247 -19.06 -1.55 5.03
N LEU A 248 -19.12 -0.71 6.07
CA LEU A 248 -18.37 -0.94 7.31
C LEU A 248 -18.87 -2.18 8.05
N GLN A 249 -20.18 -2.44 8.03
CA GLN A 249 -20.78 -3.63 8.61
C GLN A 249 -20.28 -4.91 7.93
N GLN A 250 -20.12 -4.89 6.61
CA GLN A 250 -19.55 -6.04 5.87
C GLN A 250 -18.11 -6.33 6.32
N PHE A 251 -17.28 -5.30 6.46
CA PHE A 251 -15.90 -5.44 6.90
C PHE A 251 -15.81 -5.93 8.35
N SER A 252 -16.56 -5.31 9.27
CA SER A 252 -16.57 -5.71 10.69
C SER A 252 -17.10 -7.14 10.85
N ALA A 253 -18.15 -7.52 10.10
CA ALA A 253 -18.68 -8.88 10.14
C ALA A 253 -17.67 -9.94 9.71
N LYS A 254 -16.86 -9.68 8.66
CA LYS A 254 -15.77 -10.58 8.27
C LYS A 254 -14.73 -10.69 9.39
N ILE A 255 -14.26 -9.56 9.92
CA ILE A 255 -13.27 -9.52 11.01
C ILE A 255 -13.79 -10.34 12.21
N CYS A 256 -15.00 -10.05 12.68
CA CYS A 256 -15.61 -10.75 13.81
C CYS A 256 -15.82 -12.25 13.54
N LYS A 257 -16.15 -12.63 12.31
CA LYS A 257 -16.32 -14.04 11.92
C LYS A 257 -15.00 -14.81 12.01
N VAL A 258 -13.89 -14.26 11.52
CA VAL A 258 -12.59 -14.95 11.52
C VAL A 258 -11.86 -14.87 12.86
N SER A 259 -12.33 -14.01 13.77
CA SER A 259 -11.80 -13.83 15.12
C SER A 259 -12.45 -14.71 16.18
N LYS A 260 -13.46 -15.49 15.80
CA LYS A 260 -14.14 -16.51 16.62
C LYS A 260 -13.58 -17.90 16.32
#